data_AF-A0A1X6ZLV7-F1
#
_entry.id   AF-A0A1X6ZLV7-F1
#
_cell.length_a   1.000
_cell.length_b   1.000
_cell.length_c   1.000
_cell.angle_alpha   90.00
_cell.angle_beta   90.00
_cell.angle_gamma   90.00
#
_symmetry.space_group_name_H-M   'P 1'
#
loop_
_entity.id
_entity.type
_entity.pdbx_description
1 polymer ?
#
loop_
_entity_poly.entity_id
_entity_poly.type
_entity_poly.pdbx_seq_one_letter_code
_entity_poly.pdbx_strand_id
1 'polypeptide(L)'
;MKFFALLALGVAVWLPVPALAGDPPPFPDFTFKMSKPPKPGTTKRITVQIEPEPEKPKATETVAAAPELAPGAPVASYAWFWDRVSPAIGIDGTERLREAMLNLSAGPGGTSVKEPRLQTIQGIARSEGEHVLRATIGTNVSPALVLAVIAVESGGRRSAESHKGAQGLMQLMPDTARRFGVEDSLSPAQNIRAGVAYLDWLLAEFGGDAVLALAGYNAGENAVKTHKGVPPFAETRDYVPKVLAAFQVARGLCKTRPELISDGCALNLAMN
;
A
#
# COMPACT_ATOMS: atom_id res chain seq x y z
N MET A 1 -63.92 -14.39 58.66
CA MET A 1 -63.53 -15.09 57.42
C MET A 1 -62.74 -14.10 56.56
N LYS A 2 -61.40 -14.26 56.47
CA LYS A 2 -60.66 -14.66 55.24
C LYS A 2 -60.62 -13.52 54.19
N PHE A 3 -59.52 -12.95 53.70
CA PHE A 3 -58.09 -13.25 53.65
C PHE A 3 -57.29 -11.95 53.35
N PHE A 4 -56.03 -11.89 53.81
CA PHE A 4 -55.01 -10.89 53.50
C PHE A 4 -54.57 -10.91 52.02
N ALA A 5 -54.18 -9.76 51.46
CA ALA A 5 -53.18 -9.68 50.38
C ALA A 5 -52.42 -8.35 50.44
N LEU A 6 -51.20 -8.42 50.98
CA LEU A 6 -50.17 -7.38 50.91
C LEU A 6 -49.60 -7.33 49.47
N LEU A 7 -49.61 -6.17 48.84
CA LEU A 7 -48.91 -5.92 47.58
C LEU A 7 -47.50 -5.42 47.91
N ALA A 8 -46.49 -6.29 47.81
CA ALA A 8 -45.09 -5.91 47.95
C ALA A 8 -44.52 -5.51 46.58
N LEU A 9 -44.05 -4.26 46.49
CA LEU A 9 -43.34 -3.69 45.34
C LEU A 9 -41.95 -4.35 45.21
N GLY A 10 -41.74 -5.17 44.18
CA GLY A 10 -40.43 -5.71 43.85
C GLY A 10 -39.70 -4.81 42.85
N VAL A 11 -38.78 -3.97 43.31
CA VAL A 11 -37.83 -3.25 42.44
C VAL A 11 -36.64 -4.17 42.18
N ALA A 12 -36.51 -4.67 40.95
CA ALA A 12 -35.35 -5.45 40.52
C ALA A 12 -34.19 -4.50 40.20
N VAL A 13 -33.21 -4.43 41.09
CA VAL A 13 -31.93 -3.75 40.83
C VAL A 13 -31.05 -4.70 40.02
N TRP A 14 -30.82 -4.38 38.75
CA TRP A 14 -29.81 -5.04 37.91
C TRP A 14 -28.46 -4.38 38.15
N LEU A 15 -27.55 -5.10 38.81
CA LEU A 15 -26.13 -4.73 38.84
C LEU A 15 -25.39 -5.47 37.70
N PRO A 16 -24.57 -4.79 36.88
CA PRO A 16 -23.79 -5.44 35.86
C PRO A 16 -22.63 -6.21 36.51
N VAL A 17 -22.55 -7.51 36.24
CA VAL A 17 -21.38 -8.34 36.58
C VAL A 17 -20.30 -8.05 35.54
N PRO A 18 -19.06 -7.69 35.94
CA PRO A 18 -17.98 -7.53 34.98
C PRO A 18 -17.58 -8.91 34.44
N ALA A 19 -17.73 -9.11 33.13
CA ALA A 19 -17.18 -10.27 32.45
C ALA A 19 -15.65 -10.11 32.35
N LEU A 20 -14.93 -10.79 33.23
CA LEU A 20 -13.49 -11.04 33.05
C LEU A 20 -13.36 -12.04 31.89
N ALA A 21 -12.94 -11.56 30.73
CA ALA A 21 -12.49 -12.43 29.65
C ALA A 21 -11.21 -13.13 30.11
N GLY A 22 -11.31 -14.43 30.39
CA GLY A 22 -10.14 -15.27 30.66
C GLY A 22 -9.29 -15.43 29.40
N ASP A 23 -8.00 -15.73 29.59
CA ASP A 23 -7.07 -16.00 28.50
C ASP A 23 -7.60 -17.14 27.61
N PRO A 24 -7.40 -17.07 26.29
CA PRO A 24 -7.80 -18.15 25.38
C PRO A 24 -7.11 -19.45 25.79
N PRO A 25 -7.80 -20.60 25.66
CA PRO A 25 -7.22 -21.89 26.03
C PRO A 25 -5.95 -22.14 25.20
N PRO A 26 -4.91 -22.76 25.79
CA PRO A 26 -3.71 -23.12 25.05
C PRO A 26 -4.07 -24.05 23.88
N PHE A 27 -3.32 -23.93 22.79
CA PHE A 27 -3.49 -24.80 21.62
C PHE A 27 -3.37 -26.28 22.04
N PRO A 28 -4.19 -27.17 21.46
CA PRO A 28 -4.08 -28.60 21.74
C PRO A 28 -2.68 -29.13 21.35
N ASP A 29 -2.13 -30.02 22.17
CA ASP A 29 -0.87 -30.69 21.89
C ASP A 29 -0.94 -31.40 20.53
N PHE A 30 -0.08 -30.98 19.61
CA PHE A 30 0.05 -31.61 18.30
C PHE A 30 1.21 -32.61 18.35
N THR A 31 0.96 -33.84 17.88
CA THR A 31 2.01 -34.85 17.74
C THR A 31 2.25 -35.11 16.26
N PHE A 32 3.45 -34.84 15.76
CA PHE A 32 3.83 -35.19 14.41
C PHE A 32 3.89 -36.72 14.24
N LYS A 33 3.05 -37.28 13.37
CA LYS A 33 3.20 -38.66 12.91
C LYS A 33 4.22 -38.69 11.77
N MET A 34 5.46 -39.03 12.09
CA MET A 34 6.50 -39.31 11.09
C MET A 34 6.25 -40.70 10.49
N SER A 35 5.74 -40.78 9.26
CA SER A 35 5.67 -42.06 8.52
C SER A 35 7.02 -42.37 7.91
N LYS A 36 7.55 -43.59 8.14
CA LYS A 36 8.77 -44.04 7.47
C LYS A 36 8.54 -44.14 5.95
N PRO A 37 9.53 -43.76 5.11
CA PRO A 37 9.44 -43.94 3.66
C PRO A 37 9.18 -45.42 3.31
N PRO A 38 8.38 -45.71 2.27
CA PRO A 38 8.16 -47.08 1.81
C PRO A 38 9.47 -47.72 1.34
N LYS A 39 9.65 -49.01 1.63
CA LYS A 39 10.85 -49.76 1.23
C LYS A 39 10.94 -49.84 -0.30
N PRO A 40 12.16 -49.89 -0.88
CA PRO A 40 12.35 -50.11 -2.32
C PRO A 40 11.58 -51.35 -2.78
N GLY A 41 10.74 -51.21 -3.81
CA GLY A 41 9.93 -52.31 -4.36
C GLY A 41 8.46 -52.39 -3.91
N THR A 42 7.96 -51.43 -3.12
CA THR A 42 6.55 -51.40 -2.71
C THR A 42 5.62 -51.03 -3.90
N THR A 43 4.65 -51.89 -4.22
CA THR A 43 3.77 -51.78 -5.40
C THR A 43 2.47 -51.01 -5.18
N LYS A 44 2.07 -50.76 -3.92
CA LYS A 44 0.94 -49.87 -3.59
C LYS A 44 1.45 -48.43 -3.42
N ARG A 45 1.54 -47.70 -4.53
CA ARG A 45 1.87 -46.26 -4.53
C ARG A 45 0.58 -45.46 -4.39
N ILE A 46 0.65 -44.32 -3.70
CA ILE A 46 -0.43 -43.32 -3.75
C ILE A 46 -0.55 -42.88 -5.21
N THR A 47 -1.74 -43.03 -5.79
CA THR A 47 -2.04 -42.47 -7.10
C THR A 47 -2.07 -40.96 -6.97
N VAL A 48 -0.93 -40.31 -7.24
CA VAL A 48 -0.90 -38.86 -7.43
C VAL A 48 -1.66 -38.61 -8.74
N GLN A 49 -2.87 -38.09 -8.64
CA GLN A 49 -3.52 -37.48 -9.80
C GLN A 49 -2.75 -36.21 -10.11
N ILE A 50 -1.84 -36.31 -11.08
CA ILE A 50 -1.26 -35.15 -11.73
C ILE A 50 -2.39 -34.64 -12.62
N GLU A 51 -3.01 -33.54 -12.23
CA GLU A 51 -3.86 -32.79 -13.16
C GLU A 51 -3.03 -32.52 -14.42
N PRO A 52 -3.59 -32.73 -15.62
CA PRO A 52 -2.89 -32.42 -16.85
C PRO A 52 -2.38 -30.98 -16.79
N GLU A 53 -1.12 -30.81 -17.19
CA GLU A 53 -0.44 -29.53 -17.24
C GLU A 53 -1.37 -28.46 -17.85
N PRO A 54 -1.59 -27.32 -17.17
CA PRO A 54 -2.46 -26.28 -17.72
C PRO A 54 -1.95 -25.96 -19.12
N GLU A 55 -2.86 -26.00 -20.10
CA GLU A 55 -2.56 -25.65 -21.48
C GLU A 55 -1.76 -24.34 -21.48
N LYS A 56 -0.60 -24.37 -22.15
CA LYS A 56 0.21 -23.17 -22.38
C LYS A 56 -0.71 -22.05 -22.83
N PRO A 57 -0.72 -20.88 -22.16
CA PRO A 57 -1.56 -19.77 -22.57
C PRO A 57 -1.32 -19.52 -24.05
N LYS A 58 -2.40 -19.62 -24.82
CA LYS A 58 -2.42 -19.35 -26.24
C LYS A 58 -1.84 -17.94 -26.43
N ALA A 59 -0.77 -17.85 -27.20
CA ALA A 59 -0.16 -16.58 -27.50
C ALA A 59 -1.18 -15.63 -28.14
N THR A 60 -1.15 -14.40 -27.65
CA THR A 60 -1.67 -13.18 -28.27
C THR A 60 -3.16 -12.90 -28.06
N GLU A 61 -3.52 -12.48 -26.85
CA GLU A 61 -4.21 -11.20 -26.76
C GLU A 61 -3.13 -10.13 -26.66
N THR A 62 -3.00 -9.35 -27.73
CA THR A 62 -2.28 -8.08 -27.76
C THR A 62 -2.55 -7.33 -26.46
N VAL A 63 -1.50 -7.13 -25.65
CA VAL A 63 -1.46 -6.13 -24.59
C VAL A 63 -2.12 -4.88 -25.17
N ALA A 64 -3.27 -4.49 -24.62
CA ALA A 64 -4.00 -3.34 -25.12
C ALA A 64 -3.01 -2.18 -25.17
N ALA A 65 -2.69 -1.73 -26.39
CA ALA A 65 -1.80 -0.62 -26.61
C ALA A 65 -2.31 0.54 -25.76
N ALA A 66 -1.39 1.19 -25.04
CA ALA A 66 -1.69 2.44 -24.38
C ALA A 66 -2.43 3.36 -25.39
N PRO A 67 -3.47 4.09 -24.96
CA PRO A 67 -4.13 5.05 -25.84
C PRO A 67 -3.06 5.92 -26.51
N GLU A 68 -3.14 6.02 -27.83
CA GLU A 68 -2.15 6.71 -28.64
C GLU A 68 -2.00 8.15 -28.11
N LEU A 69 -0.79 8.48 -27.65
CA LEU A 69 -0.45 9.80 -27.13
C LEU A 69 -0.72 10.84 -28.23
N ALA A 70 -1.34 11.97 -27.87
CA ALA A 70 -1.47 13.10 -28.80
C ALA A 70 -0.08 13.47 -29.37
N PRO A 71 0.04 13.77 -30.67
CA PRO A 71 1.31 14.11 -31.29
C PRO A 71 2.00 15.26 -30.55
N GLY A 72 3.25 15.03 -30.10
CA GLY A 72 4.05 16.04 -29.38
C GLY A 72 3.92 16.05 -27.85
N ALA A 73 3.16 15.12 -27.26
CA ALA A 73 3.17 14.95 -25.81
C ALA A 73 4.57 14.52 -25.30
N PRO A 74 5.03 15.05 -24.14
CA PRO A 74 6.29 14.62 -23.55
C PRO A 74 6.27 13.11 -23.27
N VAL A 75 7.42 12.46 -23.45
CA VAL A 75 7.62 11.04 -23.18
C VAL A 75 8.20 10.88 -21.77
N ALA A 76 7.70 9.90 -21.02
CA ALA A 76 8.20 9.56 -19.69
C ALA A 76 9.67 9.07 -19.76
N SER A 77 10.50 9.50 -18.82
CA SER A 77 11.90 9.04 -18.69
C SER A 77 11.97 7.53 -18.42
N TYR A 78 10.97 7.00 -17.73
CA TYR A 78 10.80 5.59 -17.40
C TYR A 78 9.72 4.94 -18.29
N ALA A 79 9.56 5.36 -19.55
CA ALA A 79 8.61 4.74 -20.47
C ALA A 79 8.78 3.21 -20.56
N TRP A 80 10.04 2.74 -20.56
CA TRP A 80 10.40 1.32 -20.60
C TRP A 80 9.83 0.47 -19.44
N PHE A 81 9.50 1.09 -18.30
CA PHE A 81 8.90 0.38 -17.16
C PHE A 81 7.50 -0.15 -17.52
N TRP A 82 6.76 0.63 -18.32
CA TRP A 82 5.38 0.34 -18.72
C TRP A 82 5.28 -0.66 -19.88
N ASP A 83 6.41 -1.06 -20.47
CA ASP A 83 6.44 -2.17 -21.45
C ASP A 83 6.23 -3.53 -20.77
N ARG A 84 6.45 -3.60 -19.45
CA ARG A 84 6.32 -4.81 -18.65
C ARG A 84 5.19 -4.70 -17.64
N VAL A 85 5.04 -3.54 -17.00
CA VAL A 85 3.98 -3.31 -16.02
C VAL A 85 2.75 -2.76 -16.71
N SER A 86 1.64 -3.51 -16.70
CA SER A 86 0.40 -3.05 -17.30
C SER A 86 -0.15 -1.79 -16.61
N PRO A 87 -0.47 -0.72 -17.37
CA PRO A 87 -1.10 0.47 -16.81
C PRO A 87 -2.62 0.33 -16.65
N ALA A 88 -3.25 -0.66 -17.28
CA ALA A 88 -4.70 -0.78 -17.37
C ALA A 88 -5.34 -1.15 -16.02
N ILE A 89 -6.57 -0.72 -15.75
CA ILE A 89 -7.35 -1.19 -14.59
C ILE A 89 -7.79 -2.66 -14.78
N GLY A 90 -8.12 -3.35 -13.68
CA GLY A 90 -8.68 -4.70 -13.71
C GLY A 90 -7.64 -5.83 -13.71
N ILE A 91 -6.35 -5.50 -13.53
CA ILE A 91 -5.33 -6.50 -13.18
C ILE A 91 -5.33 -6.65 -11.65
N ASP A 92 -4.95 -7.83 -11.17
CA ASP A 92 -4.70 -8.03 -9.74
C ASP A 92 -3.61 -7.07 -9.25
N GLY A 93 -3.96 -6.20 -8.29
CA GLY A 93 -3.08 -5.15 -7.80
C GLY A 93 -1.86 -5.68 -7.05
N THR A 94 -1.97 -6.86 -6.41
CA THR A 94 -0.86 -7.49 -5.69
C THR A 94 0.18 -8.01 -6.66
N GLU A 95 -0.25 -8.75 -7.67
CA GLU A 95 0.62 -9.24 -8.73
C GLU A 95 1.25 -8.10 -9.51
N ARG A 96 0.48 -7.05 -9.85
CA ARG A 96 1.02 -5.86 -10.50
C ARG A 96 2.08 -5.18 -9.64
N LEU A 97 1.87 -5.03 -8.34
CA LEU A 97 2.88 -4.45 -7.44
C LEU A 97 4.16 -5.30 -7.44
N ARG A 98 4.03 -6.63 -7.37
CA ARG A 98 5.18 -7.54 -7.42
C ARG A 98 5.95 -7.41 -8.72
N GLU A 99 5.26 -7.39 -9.86
CA GLU A 99 5.86 -7.19 -11.17
C GLU A 99 6.52 -5.81 -11.28
N ALA A 100 5.86 -4.77 -10.78
CA ALA A 100 6.40 -3.42 -10.76
C ALA A 100 7.71 -3.34 -9.97
N MET A 101 7.74 -3.91 -8.76
CA MET A 101 8.94 -3.94 -7.92
C MET A 101 10.10 -4.69 -8.59
N LEU A 102 9.83 -5.82 -9.26
CA LEU A 102 10.85 -6.60 -9.97
C LEU A 102 11.44 -5.85 -11.17
N ASN A 103 10.64 -5.00 -11.81
CA ASN A 103 11.05 -4.30 -13.03
C ASN A 103 11.71 -2.93 -12.76
N LEU A 104 11.82 -2.46 -11.52
CA LEU A 104 12.52 -1.19 -11.20
C LEU A 104 13.98 -1.17 -11.65
N SER A 105 14.65 -2.32 -11.71
CA SER A 105 16.04 -2.46 -12.15
C SER A 105 16.20 -3.17 -13.51
N ALA A 106 15.11 -3.32 -14.27
CA ALA A 106 15.07 -4.09 -15.51
C ALA A 106 15.08 -3.21 -16.78
N GLY A 107 15.66 -2.02 -16.70
CA GLY A 107 15.69 -1.07 -17.79
C GLY A 107 16.67 -1.47 -18.92
N PRO A 108 16.48 -0.93 -20.13
CA PRO A 108 17.34 -1.19 -21.27
C PRO A 108 18.79 -0.78 -20.96
N GLY A 109 19.76 -1.60 -21.38
CA GLY A 109 21.18 -1.35 -21.13
C GLY A 109 21.58 -1.43 -19.65
N GLY A 110 20.80 -2.12 -18.80
CA GLY A 110 21.08 -2.24 -17.37
C GLY A 110 20.72 -0.99 -16.56
N THR A 111 19.88 -0.12 -17.11
CA THR A 111 19.38 1.06 -16.42
C THR A 111 18.36 0.68 -15.34
N SER A 112 18.26 1.51 -14.30
CA SER A 112 17.30 1.36 -13.22
C SER A 112 16.58 2.67 -12.93
N VAL A 113 15.42 2.57 -12.29
CA VAL A 113 14.74 3.73 -11.71
C VAL A 113 15.63 4.32 -10.62
N LYS A 114 15.77 5.64 -10.61
CA LYS A 114 16.66 6.31 -9.66
C LYS A 114 16.06 6.26 -8.26
N GLU A 115 16.75 5.59 -7.35
CA GLU A 115 16.39 5.55 -5.94
C GLU A 115 16.85 6.82 -5.20
N PRO A 116 16.08 7.29 -4.19
CA PRO A 116 16.56 8.28 -3.25
C PRO A 116 17.69 7.70 -2.39
N ARG A 117 18.58 8.56 -1.90
CA ARG A 117 19.65 8.14 -0.99
C ARG A 117 19.05 7.64 0.32
N LEU A 118 19.62 6.58 0.89
CA LEU A 118 19.20 6.06 2.19
C LEU A 118 19.23 7.16 3.28
N GLN A 119 20.24 8.03 3.27
CA GLN A 119 20.35 9.14 4.21
C GLN A 119 19.18 10.13 4.11
N THR A 120 18.63 10.33 2.90
CA THR A 120 17.45 11.18 2.70
C THR A 120 16.25 10.59 3.41
N ILE A 121 15.99 9.29 3.21
CA ILE A 121 14.85 8.61 3.84
C ILE A 121 15.04 8.52 5.36
N GLN A 122 16.24 8.24 5.84
CA GLN A 122 16.57 8.28 7.27
C GLN A 122 16.36 9.66 7.89
N GLY A 123 16.73 10.73 7.18
CA GLY A 123 16.50 12.11 7.60
C GLY A 123 15.00 12.41 7.78
N ILE A 124 14.18 12.05 6.78
CA ILE A 124 12.72 12.21 6.85
C ILE A 124 12.15 11.37 8.00
N ALA A 125 12.57 10.11 8.15
CA ALA A 125 12.09 9.25 9.23
C ALA A 125 12.43 9.81 10.62
N ARG A 126 13.62 10.43 10.79
CA ARG A 126 14.01 11.07 12.05
C ARG A 126 13.20 12.34 12.33
N SER A 127 12.93 13.17 11.33
CA SER A 127 12.25 14.45 11.53
C SER A 127 10.72 14.35 11.56
N GLU A 128 10.15 13.44 10.78
CA GLU A 128 8.69 13.32 10.56
C GLU A 128 8.11 11.98 11.03
N GLY A 129 8.95 11.04 11.50
CA GLY A 129 8.53 9.68 11.81
C GLY A 129 7.36 9.59 12.80
N GLU A 130 7.31 10.47 13.81
CA GLU A 130 6.17 10.53 14.73
C GLU A 130 4.87 10.88 13.99
N HIS A 131 4.89 11.91 13.13
CA HIS A 131 3.71 12.31 12.36
C HIS A 131 3.27 11.21 11.38
N VAL A 132 4.23 10.56 10.72
CA VAL A 132 3.97 9.43 9.82
C VAL A 132 3.35 8.24 10.57
N LEU A 133 3.93 7.85 11.70
CA LEU A 133 3.42 6.72 12.49
C LEU A 133 2.03 7.02 13.04
N ARG A 134 1.76 8.24 13.52
CA ARG A 134 0.42 8.62 14.01
C ARG A 134 -0.61 8.66 12.89
N ALA A 135 -0.26 9.22 11.73
CA ALA A 135 -1.18 9.38 10.62
C ALA A 135 -1.63 8.06 9.98
N THR A 136 -0.79 7.01 10.09
CA THR A 136 -1.05 5.70 9.48
C THR A 136 -1.84 4.74 10.37
N ILE A 137 -2.07 5.07 11.65
CA ILE A 137 -2.86 4.22 12.56
C ILE A 137 -4.29 4.06 12.04
N GLY A 138 -4.72 2.81 11.87
CA GLY A 138 -6.07 2.48 11.42
C GLY A 138 -6.32 2.68 9.92
N THR A 139 -5.25 2.88 9.13
CA THR A 139 -5.31 3.02 7.66
C THR A 139 -4.65 1.81 6.98
N ASN A 140 -4.87 1.67 5.68
CA ASN A 140 -4.17 0.69 4.83
C ASN A 140 -2.89 1.27 4.20
N VAL A 141 -2.27 2.27 4.83
CA VAL A 141 -1.08 2.96 4.31
C VAL A 141 0.13 2.64 5.19
N SER A 142 1.14 1.99 4.61
CA SER A 142 2.38 1.69 5.33
C SER A 142 3.16 2.98 5.64
N PRO A 143 3.73 3.13 6.85
CA PRO A 143 4.70 4.18 7.15
C PRO A 143 5.84 4.29 6.12
N ALA A 144 6.29 3.15 5.56
CA ALA A 144 7.31 3.15 4.51
C ALA A 144 6.81 3.79 3.20
N LEU A 145 5.53 3.61 2.85
CA LEU A 145 4.93 4.25 1.68
C LEU A 145 4.89 5.77 1.88
N VAL A 146 4.51 6.23 3.07
CA VAL A 146 4.46 7.67 3.38
C VAL A 146 5.85 8.30 3.25
N LEU A 147 6.88 7.65 3.79
CA LEU A 147 8.27 8.12 3.64
C LEU A 147 8.70 8.19 2.16
N ALA A 148 8.31 7.20 1.37
CA ALA A 148 8.60 7.15 -0.06
C ALA A 148 7.93 8.31 -0.83
N VAL A 149 6.65 8.56 -0.55
CA VAL A 149 5.90 9.69 -1.14
C VAL A 149 6.54 11.02 -0.73
N ILE A 150 6.83 11.26 0.55
CA ILE A 150 7.49 12.50 1.00
C ILE A 150 8.83 12.72 0.29
N ALA A 151 9.61 11.65 0.12
CA ALA A 151 10.91 11.72 -0.53
C ALA A 151 10.81 12.14 -2.02
N VAL A 152 9.80 11.65 -2.73
CA VAL A 152 9.57 12.01 -4.15
C VAL A 152 8.93 13.40 -4.27
N GLU A 153 7.99 13.74 -3.41
CA GLU A 153 7.20 14.98 -3.48
C GLU A 153 8.01 16.22 -3.07
N SER A 154 8.63 16.18 -1.90
CA SER A 154 9.30 17.36 -1.31
C SER A 154 10.80 17.13 -1.03
N GLY A 155 11.23 15.87 -0.99
CA GLY A 155 12.54 15.49 -0.45
C GLY A 155 12.66 15.75 1.05
N GLY A 156 11.54 15.83 1.78
CA GLY A 156 11.49 16.15 3.21
C GLY A 156 11.43 17.65 3.54
N ARG A 157 11.23 18.52 2.54
CA ARG A 157 11.14 19.97 2.77
C ARG A 157 9.73 20.38 3.18
N ARG A 158 9.57 20.78 4.45
CA ARG A 158 8.28 21.23 5.02
C ARG A 158 7.68 22.45 4.32
N SER A 159 8.52 23.36 3.81
CA SER A 159 8.11 24.57 3.10
C SER A 159 8.07 24.42 1.57
N ALA A 160 8.06 23.19 1.05
CA ALA A 160 8.00 22.97 -0.39
C ALA A 160 6.69 23.50 -0.97
N GLU A 161 6.80 24.25 -2.07
CA GLU A 161 5.67 24.70 -2.86
C GLU A 161 5.98 24.49 -4.35
N SER A 162 5.06 23.87 -5.08
CA SER A 162 5.20 23.68 -6.52
C SER A 162 4.65 24.88 -7.30
N HIS A 163 5.05 24.99 -8.57
CA HIS A 163 4.50 26.00 -9.48
C HIS A 163 2.98 25.88 -9.68
N LYS A 164 2.39 24.71 -9.44
CA LYS A 164 0.94 24.44 -9.51
C LYS A 164 0.24 24.72 -8.17
N GLY A 165 0.97 25.11 -7.12
CA GLY A 165 0.43 25.40 -5.78
C GLY A 165 0.31 24.19 -4.85
N ALA A 166 0.97 23.07 -5.16
CA ALA A 166 1.05 21.93 -4.25
C ALA A 166 1.98 22.27 -3.07
N GLN A 167 1.58 21.96 -1.84
CA GLN A 167 2.27 22.48 -0.64
C GLN A 167 2.66 21.39 0.36
N GLY A 168 3.77 21.63 1.06
CA GLY A 168 4.23 20.84 2.20
C GLY A 168 4.91 19.52 1.82
N LEU A 169 5.07 18.66 2.83
CA LEU A 169 5.85 17.42 2.76
C LEU A 169 5.33 16.42 1.71
N MET A 170 4.01 16.26 1.64
CA MET A 170 3.32 15.35 0.73
C MET A 170 2.68 16.07 -0.46
N GLN A 171 3.05 17.34 -0.69
CA GLN A 171 2.63 18.17 -1.85
C GLN A 171 1.13 18.10 -2.13
N LEU A 172 0.32 18.50 -1.15
CA LEU A 172 -1.13 18.55 -1.33
C LEU A 172 -1.52 19.75 -2.17
N MET A 173 -2.31 19.52 -3.22
CA MET A 173 -3.00 20.60 -3.93
C MET A 173 -4.01 21.28 -2.98
N PRO A 174 -4.30 22.58 -3.14
CA PRO A 174 -5.19 23.31 -2.24
C PRO A 174 -6.58 22.66 -2.09
N ASP A 175 -7.12 22.11 -3.18
CA ASP A 175 -8.43 21.46 -3.19
C ASP A 175 -8.41 20.15 -2.38
N THR A 176 -7.34 19.36 -2.52
CA THR A 176 -7.10 18.14 -1.72
C THR A 176 -6.91 18.49 -0.24
N ALA A 177 -6.11 19.51 0.06
CA ALA A 177 -5.89 19.99 1.41
C ALA A 177 -7.23 20.37 2.09
N ARG A 178 -8.10 21.12 1.40
CA ARG A 178 -9.44 21.46 1.90
C ARG A 178 -10.33 20.23 2.08
N ARG A 179 -10.34 19.31 1.10
CA ARG A 179 -11.14 18.07 1.16
C ARG A 179 -10.80 17.22 2.39
N PHE A 180 -9.53 17.23 2.81
CA PHE A 180 -9.03 16.45 3.94
C PHE A 180 -8.77 17.29 5.20
N GLY A 181 -9.40 18.47 5.32
CA GLY A 181 -9.45 19.24 6.57
C GLY A 181 -8.13 19.87 7.00
N VAL A 182 -7.29 20.29 6.04
CA VAL A 182 -6.05 21.02 6.29
C VAL A 182 -6.35 22.51 6.38
N GLU A 183 -5.95 23.13 7.49
CA GLU A 183 -5.97 24.58 7.71
C GLU A 183 -4.62 25.20 7.32
N ASP A 184 -3.52 24.52 7.65
CA ASP A 184 -2.15 24.92 7.31
C ASP A 184 -1.41 23.77 6.59
N SER A 185 -1.27 23.89 5.27
CA SER A 185 -0.58 22.91 4.42
C SER A 185 0.92 22.82 4.69
N LEU A 186 1.53 23.81 5.35
CA LEU A 186 2.95 23.79 5.72
C LEU A 186 3.18 23.17 7.12
N SER A 187 2.11 22.95 7.89
CA SER A 187 2.17 22.18 9.14
C SER A 187 2.44 20.70 8.83
N PRO A 188 3.57 20.12 9.29
CA PRO A 188 3.90 18.71 9.00
C PRO A 188 2.82 17.74 9.46
N ALA A 189 2.26 17.97 10.65
CA ALA A 189 1.22 17.11 11.21
C ALA A 189 -0.07 17.13 10.39
N GLN A 190 -0.50 18.31 9.91
CA GLN A 190 -1.72 18.41 9.10
C GLN A 190 -1.49 17.86 7.70
N ASN A 191 -0.37 18.23 7.07
CA ASN A 191 -0.02 17.81 5.72
C ASN A 191 0.12 16.29 5.60
N ILE A 192 0.86 15.66 6.53
CA ILE A 192 1.04 14.21 6.54
C ILE A 192 -0.28 13.50 6.81
N ARG A 193 -1.07 13.94 7.79
CA ARG A 193 -2.38 13.33 8.09
C ARG A 193 -3.31 13.35 6.87
N ALA A 194 -3.41 14.49 6.20
CA ALA A 194 -4.26 14.62 5.02
C ALA A 194 -3.74 13.84 3.81
N GLY A 195 -2.42 13.83 3.58
CA GLY A 195 -1.82 13.01 2.53
C GLY A 195 -2.00 11.52 2.75
N VAL A 196 -1.89 11.05 4.00
CA VAL A 196 -2.18 9.65 4.36
C VAL A 196 -3.67 9.33 4.19
N ALA A 197 -4.57 10.20 4.64
CA ALA A 197 -6.00 10.02 4.42
C ALA A 197 -6.37 9.99 2.94
N TYR A 198 -5.70 10.80 2.11
CA TYR A 198 -5.90 10.78 0.66
C TYR A 198 -5.38 9.48 0.03
N LEU A 199 -4.19 9.01 0.42
CA LEU A 199 -3.66 7.71 -0.04
C LEU A 199 -4.57 6.55 0.36
N ASP A 200 -5.05 6.52 1.61
CA ASP A 200 -5.96 5.47 2.09
C ASP A 200 -7.27 5.46 1.30
N TRP A 201 -7.83 6.65 1.03
CA TRP A 201 -9.01 6.81 0.19
C TRP A 201 -8.75 6.31 -1.25
N LEU A 202 -7.61 6.64 -1.84
CA LEU A 202 -7.22 6.17 -3.18
C LEU A 202 -7.03 4.65 -3.22
N LEU A 203 -6.43 4.06 -2.19
CA LEU A 203 -6.29 2.61 -2.09
C LEU A 203 -7.67 1.94 -2.01
N ALA A 204 -8.58 2.48 -1.21
CA ALA A 204 -9.96 1.97 -1.18
C ALA A 204 -10.66 2.12 -2.54
N GLU A 205 -10.52 3.27 -3.20
CA GLU A 205 -11.11 3.56 -4.50
C GLU A 205 -10.63 2.61 -5.60
N PHE A 206 -9.35 2.21 -5.56
CA PHE A 206 -8.74 1.33 -6.56
C PHE A 206 -8.51 -0.10 -6.07
N GLY A 207 -9.27 -0.55 -5.07
CA GLY A 207 -9.29 -1.95 -4.63
C GLY A 207 -7.95 -2.47 -4.07
N GLY A 208 -7.16 -1.58 -3.45
CA GLY A 208 -5.84 -1.88 -2.91
C GLY A 208 -4.71 -1.83 -3.93
N ASP A 209 -4.98 -1.46 -5.19
CA ASP A 209 -3.95 -1.38 -6.23
C ASP A 209 -3.04 -0.17 -6.01
N ALA A 210 -1.81 -0.46 -5.56
CA ALA A 210 -0.76 0.51 -5.29
C ALA A 210 -0.43 1.40 -6.50
N VAL A 211 -0.37 0.81 -7.69
CA VAL A 211 0.04 1.52 -8.92
C VAL A 211 -1.02 2.54 -9.30
N LEU A 212 -2.30 2.16 -9.21
CA LEU A 212 -3.40 3.07 -9.50
C LEU A 212 -3.57 4.13 -8.42
N ALA A 213 -3.41 3.78 -7.14
CA ALA A 213 -3.46 4.74 -6.05
C ALA A 213 -2.37 5.80 -6.19
N LEU A 214 -1.12 5.41 -6.50
CA LEU A 214 -0.03 6.36 -6.74
C LEU A 214 -0.25 7.20 -8.00
N ALA A 215 -0.80 6.62 -9.06
CA ALA A 215 -1.19 7.39 -10.24
C ALA A 215 -2.27 8.41 -9.93
N GLY A 216 -3.28 8.04 -9.14
CA GLY A 216 -4.34 8.94 -8.68
C GLY A 216 -3.84 10.01 -7.71
N TYR A 217 -2.83 9.71 -6.90
CA TYR A 217 -2.21 10.70 -6.01
C TYR A 217 -1.58 11.83 -6.82
N ASN A 218 -0.87 11.51 -7.91
CA ASN A 218 -0.20 12.49 -8.77
C ASN A 218 -1.13 13.16 -9.79
N ALA A 219 -2.01 12.39 -10.45
CA ALA A 219 -2.83 12.87 -11.58
C ALA A 219 -4.30 13.18 -11.22
N GLY A 220 -4.72 12.83 -10.01
CA GLY A 220 -6.13 12.80 -9.60
C GLY A 220 -6.84 11.50 -9.98
N GLU A 221 -7.78 11.07 -9.15
CA GLU A 221 -8.57 9.84 -9.34
C GLU A 221 -9.34 9.83 -10.66
N ASN A 222 -9.82 11.00 -11.11
CA ASN A 222 -10.64 11.12 -12.30
C ASN A 222 -9.82 10.87 -13.56
N ALA A 223 -8.53 11.23 -13.57
CA ALA A 223 -7.64 10.91 -14.67
C ALA A 223 -7.47 9.39 -14.81
N VAL A 224 -7.29 8.67 -13.70
CA VAL A 224 -7.18 7.21 -13.68
C VAL A 224 -8.45 6.54 -14.18
N LYS A 225 -9.63 6.99 -13.70
CA LYS A 225 -10.94 6.49 -14.14
C LYS A 225 -11.18 6.74 -15.63
N THR A 226 -10.88 7.95 -16.11
CA THR A 226 -11.10 8.35 -17.51
C THR A 226 -10.24 7.52 -18.47
N HIS A 227 -8.98 7.28 -18.10
CA HIS A 227 -8.05 6.49 -18.92
C HIS A 227 -8.12 4.99 -18.66
N LYS A 228 -9.01 4.55 -17.75
CA LYS A 228 -9.16 3.15 -17.33
C LYS A 228 -7.81 2.53 -16.91
N GLY A 229 -7.02 3.28 -16.16
CA GLY A 229 -5.65 2.91 -15.82
C GLY A 229 -4.75 4.12 -15.55
N VAL A 230 -3.45 3.88 -15.44
CA VAL A 230 -2.45 4.95 -15.30
C VAL A 230 -2.50 5.85 -16.53
N PRO A 231 -2.81 7.16 -16.37
CA PRO A 231 -2.98 8.05 -17.51
C PRO A 231 -1.66 8.17 -18.29
N PRO A 232 -1.71 8.43 -19.60
CA PRO A 232 -0.53 8.59 -20.45
C PRO A 232 0.15 9.96 -20.24
N PHE A 233 0.24 10.42 -19.00
CA PHE A 233 0.96 11.64 -18.65
C PHE A 233 2.40 11.28 -18.30
N ALA A 234 3.38 11.89 -18.96
CA ALA A 234 4.80 11.62 -18.69
C ALA A 234 5.16 11.79 -17.21
N GLU A 235 4.64 12.85 -16.58
CA GLU A 235 4.83 13.14 -15.16
C GLU A 235 4.37 11.96 -14.28
N THR A 236 3.14 11.47 -14.50
CA THR A 236 2.56 10.36 -13.73
C THR A 236 3.24 9.03 -14.01
N ARG A 237 3.58 8.77 -15.28
CA ARG A 237 4.32 7.57 -15.69
C ARG A 237 5.75 7.53 -15.17
N ASP A 238 6.34 8.68 -14.87
CA ASP A 238 7.62 8.75 -14.16
C ASP A 238 7.43 8.72 -12.64
N TYR A 239 6.32 9.25 -12.12
CA TYR A 239 6.05 9.36 -10.68
C TYR A 239 5.91 7.99 -10.02
N VAL A 240 5.06 7.11 -10.57
CA VAL A 240 4.80 5.78 -9.98
C VAL A 240 6.09 4.98 -9.75
N PRO A 241 6.95 4.72 -10.77
CA PRO A 241 8.18 3.98 -10.54
C PRO A 241 9.12 4.68 -9.54
N LYS A 242 9.19 6.02 -9.52
CA LYS A 242 10.01 6.75 -8.54
C LYS A 242 9.55 6.49 -7.10
N VAL A 243 8.24 6.51 -6.85
CA VAL A 243 7.71 6.22 -5.51
C VAL A 243 7.94 4.76 -5.13
N LEU A 244 7.77 3.81 -6.05
CA LEU A 244 8.05 2.40 -5.78
C LEU A 244 9.54 2.15 -5.49
N ALA A 245 10.46 2.80 -6.21
CA ALA A 245 11.89 2.78 -5.92
C ALA A 245 12.20 3.39 -4.54
N ALA A 246 11.56 4.51 -4.19
CA ALA A 246 11.68 5.10 -2.86
C ALA A 246 11.10 4.18 -1.76
N PHE A 247 10.02 3.46 -2.05
CA PHE A 247 9.43 2.47 -1.14
C PHE A 247 10.37 1.29 -0.92
N GLN A 248 11.07 0.81 -1.95
CA GLN A 248 12.09 -0.24 -1.83
C GLN A 248 13.20 0.14 -0.84
N VAL A 249 13.63 1.40 -0.84
CA VAL A 249 14.58 1.93 0.15
C VAL A 249 13.93 2.06 1.53
N ALA A 250 12.73 2.65 1.60
CA ALA A 250 12.04 2.94 2.86
C ALA A 250 11.63 1.67 3.64
N ARG A 251 11.19 0.61 2.95
CA ARG A 251 10.86 -0.68 3.58
C ARG A 251 12.06 -1.32 4.27
N GLY A 252 13.28 -0.96 3.88
CA GLY A 252 14.52 -1.37 4.56
C GLY A 252 14.73 -0.76 5.95
N LEU A 253 14.03 0.33 6.28
CA LEU A 253 14.06 0.95 7.61
C LEU A 253 13.08 0.32 8.59
N CYS A 254 12.17 -0.53 8.12
CA CYS A 254 11.21 -1.23 8.96
C CYS A 254 11.91 -2.41 9.66
N LYS A 255 11.56 -2.65 10.93
CA LYS A 255 12.04 -3.84 11.69
C LYS A 255 11.69 -5.14 10.97
N THR A 256 10.48 -5.20 10.42
CA THR A 256 10.01 -6.25 9.51
C THR A 256 9.75 -5.60 8.16
N ARG A 257 10.35 -6.13 7.09
CA ARG A 257 10.17 -5.54 5.76
C ARG A 257 8.74 -5.82 5.27
N PRO A 258 7.92 -4.79 5.02
CA PRO A 258 6.60 -4.99 4.40
C PRO A 258 6.75 -5.56 2.99
N GLU A 259 5.87 -6.47 2.60
CA GLU A 259 5.79 -6.97 1.21
C GLU A 259 4.82 -6.13 0.39
N LEU A 260 3.69 -5.76 0.97
CA LEU A 260 2.69 -4.88 0.38
C LEU A 260 2.84 -3.45 0.88
N ILE A 261 2.34 -2.49 0.11
CA ILE A 261 2.32 -1.07 0.51
C ILE A 261 1.34 -0.79 1.66
N SER A 262 0.46 -1.74 1.98
CA SER A 262 -0.50 -1.71 3.08
C SER A 262 0.03 -2.37 4.36
N ASP A 263 1.16 -3.07 4.28
CA ASP A 263 1.71 -3.77 5.44
C ASP A 263 2.26 -2.78 6.47
N GLY A 264 1.99 -3.06 7.74
CA GLY A 264 2.51 -2.27 8.84
C GLY A 264 4.04 -2.22 8.86
N CYS A 265 4.58 -1.06 9.23
CA CYS A 265 6.03 -0.85 9.35
C CYS A 265 6.37 -0.23 10.70
N ALA A 266 7.00 -1.00 11.58
CA ALA A 266 7.63 -0.46 12.78
C ALA A 266 8.99 0.13 12.38
N LEU A 267 9.06 1.46 12.24
CA LEU A 267 10.29 2.15 11.86
C LEU A 267 11.40 1.93 12.90
N ASN A 268 12.60 1.57 12.44
CA ASN A 268 13.78 1.52 13.28
C ASN A 268 14.43 2.91 13.38
N LEU A 269 13.86 3.78 14.22
CA LEU A 269 14.33 5.15 14.43
C LEU A 269 15.63 5.24 15.24
N ALA A 270 16.11 4.12 15.79
CA ALA A 270 17.25 4.07 16.71
C ALA A 270 18.62 3.83 16.03
N MET A 271 18.70 3.79 14.69
CA MET A 271 19.97 3.61 14.00
C MET A 271 20.73 4.93 13.91
N ASN A 272 21.67 5.12 14.84
CA ASN A 272 22.69 6.18 14.84
C ASN A 272 23.90 5.77 14.02
#